data_AF-A0A7J9N478-F1
#
_entry.id   AF-A0A7J9N478-F1
#
_cell.length_a   1.000
_cell.length_b   1.000
_cell.length_c   1.000
_cell.angle_alpha   90.00
_cell.angle_beta   90.00
_cell.angle_gamma   90.00
#
_symmetry.space_group_name_H-M   'P 1'
#
loop_
_entity.id
_entity.type
_entity.pdbx_description
1 polymer ?
#
loop_
_entity_poly.entity_id
_entity_poly.type
_entity_poly.pdbx_seq_one_letter_code
_entity_poly.pdbx_strand_id
1 'polypeptide(L)' 'MGYNSLLGECSVFDIELWGIFDGLTLIRDNQFAKVMIQIDYLEAIKIIQATSFNDSNSTLIRRIHHRLANI' A
#
# COMPACT_ATOMS: atom_id res chain seq x y z
N MET A 1 17.77 4.59 -8.77
CA MET A 1 16.60 5.46 -8.97
C MET A 1 15.49 4.92 -8.10
N GLY A 2 14.99 5.71 -7.15
CA GLY A 2 13.97 5.30 -6.19
C GLY A 2 12.62 5.94 -6.49
N TYR A 3 11.56 5.38 -5.91
CA TYR A 3 10.23 5.97 -5.93
C TYR A 3 10.25 7.31 -5.18
N ASN A 4 9.88 8.41 -5.86
CA ASN A 4 9.79 9.74 -5.27
C ASN A 4 8.40 10.31 -5.53
N SER A 5 7.53 10.19 -4.53
CA SER A 5 6.16 10.70 -4.54
C SER A 5 6.06 12.13 -4.00
N LEU A 6 7.18 12.85 -3.81
CA LEU A 6 7.24 14.23 -3.32
C LEU A 6 6.46 14.42 -1.99
N LEU A 7 6.49 13.41 -1.12
CA LEU A 7 5.71 13.37 0.12
C LEU A 7 6.16 14.37 1.20
N GLY A 8 7.27 15.09 0.97
CA GLY A 8 7.90 15.93 1.99
C GLY A 8 8.64 15.10 3.03
N GLU A 9 8.51 15.47 4.30
CA GLU A 9 9.10 14.74 5.43
C GLU A 9 8.22 13.52 5.76
N CYS A 10 8.74 12.33 5.52
CA CYS A 10 8.04 11.07 5.74
C CYS A 10 9.01 9.98 6.17
N SER A 11 8.50 8.98 6.89
CA SER A 11 9.31 7.82 7.26
C SER A 11 9.48 6.87 6.07
N VAL A 12 10.50 6.02 6.11
CA VAL A 12 10.64 4.93 5.12
C VAL A 12 9.38 4.07 5.06
N PHE A 13 8.74 3.85 6.21
CA PHE A 13 7.49 3.11 6.29
C PHE A 13 6.34 3.80 5.54
N ASP A 14 6.23 5.13 5.65
CA ASP A 14 5.22 5.88 4.90
C ASP A 14 5.44 5.77 3.39
N ILE A 15 6.71 5.84 2.94
CA ILE A 15 7.08 5.71 1.52
C ILE A 15 6.67 4.34 0.99
N GLU A 16 6.95 3.27 1.74
CA GLU A 16 6.55 1.90 1.38
C GLU A 16 5.02 1.77 1.24
N LEU A 17 4.26 2.29 2.20
CA LEU A 17 2.80 2.27 2.13
C LEU A 17 2.27 3.05 0.92
N TRP A 18 2.88 4.19 0.59
CA TRP A 18 2.51 4.95 -0.60
C TRP A 18 2.81 4.20 -1.89
N GLY A 19 3.97 3.55 -1.98
CA GLY A 19 4.33 2.70 -3.12
C GLY A 19 3.33 1.55 -3.32
N ILE A 20 2.92 0.90 -2.23
CA ILE A 20 1.86 -0.13 -2.25
C ILE A 20 0.55 0.46 -2.74
N PHE A 21 0.12 1.59 -2.18
CA PHE A 21 -1.16 2.22 -2.53
C PHE A 21 -1.23 2.60 -4.02
N ASP A 22 -0.16 3.16 -4.56
CA ASP A 22 -0.07 3.55 -5.96
C ASP A 22 0.01 2.33 -6.87
N GLY A 23 0.77 1.31 -6.47
CA GLY A 23 0.79 0.01 -7.16
C GLY A 23 -0.60 -0.62 -7.28
N LEU A 24 -1.35 -0.68 -6.18
CA LEU A 24 -2.74 -1.19 -6.17
C LEU A 24 -3.67 -0.34 -7.03
N THR A 25 -3.48 0.98 -7.03
CA THR A 25 -4.25 1.90 -7.89
C THR A 25 -3.99 1.59 -9.36
N LEU A 26 -2.72 1.46 -9.73
CA LEU A 26 -2.30 1.13 -11.10
C LEU A 26 -2.83 -0.23 -11.54
N ILE A 27 -2.78 -1.23 -10.66
CA ILE A 27 -3.31 -2.57 -10.93
C ILE A 27 -4.78 -2.52 -11.33
N ARG A 28 -5.58 -1.83 -10.51
CA ARG A 28 -7.02 -1.70 -10.72
C ARG A 28 -7.34 -0.87 -11.96
N ASP A 29 -6.68 0.27 -12.13
CA ASP A 29 -6.99 1.22 -13.21
C ASP A 29 -6.61 0.64 -14.59
N ASN A 30 -5.66 -0.29 -14.65
CA ASN A 30 -5.29 -1.03 -15.85
C ASN A 30 -5.96 -2.42 -15.97
N GLN A 31 -6.86 -2.78 -15.05
CA GLN A 31 -7.62 -4.03 -15.06
C GLN A 31 -6.74 -5.30 -15.15
N PHE A 32 -5.57 -5.29 -14.50
CA PHE A 32 -4.72 -6.48 -14.48
C PHE A 32 -5.39 -7.60 -13.65
N ALA A 33 -5.66 -8.73 -14.29
CA ALA A 33 -6.39 -9.84 -13.66
C ALA A 33 -5.59 -10.59 -12.57
N LYS A 34 -4.25 -10.58 -12.67
CA LYS A 34 -3.37 -11.23 -11.69
C LYS A 34 -2.01 -10.56 -11.69
N VAL A 35 -1.57 -10.15 -10.50
CA VAL A 35 -0.28 -9.49 -10.29
C VAL A 35 0.41 -10.06 -9.05
N MET A 36 1.72 -10.13 -9.10
CA MET A 36 2.56 -10.48 -7.95
C MET A 36 3.18 -9.19 -7.44
N ILE A 37 2.86 -8.81 -6.21
CA ILE A 37 3.45 -7.64 -5.54
C ILE A 37 4.58 -8.16 -4.64
N GLN A 38 5.79 -7.67 -4.88
CA GLN A 38 6.94 -7.94 -4.04
C GLN A 38 7.18 -6.72 -3.13
N ILE A 39 7.28 -6.97 -1.83
CA ILE A 39 7.52 -5.96 -0.81
C ILE A 39 8.72 -6.46 0.00
N ASP A 40 9.75 -5.64 0.17
CA ASP A 40 10.96 -5.97 0.94
C ASP A 40 10.89 -5.46 2.39
N TYR A 41 9.86 -4.71 2.74
CA TYR A 41 9.61 -4.22 4.09
C TYR A 41 8.59 -5.07 4.86
N LEU A 42 9.09 -5.87 5.82
CA LEU A 42 8.31 -6.84 6.59
C LEU A 42 7.09 -6.22 7.31
N GLU A 43 7.24 -5.00 7.84
CA GLU A 43 6.20 -4.38 8.64
C GLU A 43 5.03 -3.86 7.77
N ALA A 44 5.30 -3.46 6.53
CA ALA A 44 4.25 -3.22 5.54
C ALA A 44 3.49 -4.51 5.19
N ILE A 45 4.18 -5.65 5.05
CA ILE A 45 3.53 -6.95 4.81
C ILE A 45 2.59 -7.31 5.96
N LYS A 46 3.05 -7.18 7.21
CA LYS A 46 2.23 -7.48 8.40
C LYS A 46 0.97 -6.64 8.44
N ILE A 47 1.07 -5.37 8.07
CA ILE A 47 -0.06 -4.45 8.05
C ILE A 47 -1.05 -4.83 6.97
N ILE A 48 -0.59 -5.12 5.75
CA ILE A 48 -1.46 -5.59 4.66
C ILE A 48 -2.19 -6.89 5.02
N GLN A 49 -1.53 -7.81 5.73
CA GLN A 49 -2.09 -9.10 6.11
C GLN A 49 -2.97 -9.05 7.37
N ALA A 50 -2.92 -7.97 8.15
CA ALA A 50 -3.73 -7.83 9.35
C ALA A 50 -5.23 -7.84 8.98
N THR A 51 -6.04 -8.60 9.72
CA THR A 51 -7.47 -8.83 9.44
C THR A 51 -8.40 -7.76 10.03
N SER A 52 -7.91 -6.91 10.93
CA SER A 52 -8.67 -5.82 11.56
C SER A 52 -8.12 -4.46 11.13
N PHE A 53 -8.96 -3.68 10.44
CA PHE A 53 -8.59 -2.39 9.85
C PHE A 53 -9.21 -1.18 10.58
N ASN A 54 -10.17 -1.45 11.48
CA ASN A 54 -10.92 -0.42 12.20
C ASN A 54 -10.07 0.28 13.28
N ASP A 55 -8.98 -0.34 13.71
CA ASP A 55 -8.09 0.20 14.76
C ASP A 55 -6.88 0.94 14.19
N SER A 56 -6.74 1.04 12.86
CA SER A 56 -5.66 1.82 12.26
C SER A 56 -5.95 3.32 12.32
N ASN A 57 -5.12 4.06 13.06
CA ASN A 57 -5.14 5.52 13.05
C ASN A 57 -4.64 6.12 11.71
N SER A 58 -4.12 5.30 10.78
CA SER A 58 -3.61 5.76 9.49
C SER A 58 -4.68 5.66 8.40
N THR A 59 -5.02 6.82 7.84
CA THR A 59 -5.94 6.91 6.69
C THR A 59 -5.41 6.17 5.47
N LEU A 60 -4.09 6.14 5.25
CA LEU A 60 -3.45 5.46 4.14
C LEU A 60 -3.60 3.93 4.25
N ILE A 61 -3.33 3.36 5.43
CA ILE A 61 -3.51 1.92 5.69
C ILE A 61 -4.94 1.50 5.42
N ARG A 62 -5.92 2.26 5.93
CA ARG A 62 -7.35 1.99 5.68
C ARG A 62 -7.69 2.01 4.18
N ARG A 63 -7.12 2.93 3.41
CA ARG A 63 -7.33 3.01 1.96
C ARG A 63 -6.68 1.85 1.20
N ILE A 64 -5.50 1.39 1.63
CA ILE A 64 -4.83 0.20 1.06
C ILE A 64 -5.73 -1.03 1.25
N HIS A 65 -6.22 -1.27 2.47
CA HIS A 65 -7.12 -2.40 2.74
C HIS A 65 -8.43 -2.31 1.94
N HIS A 66 -9.02 -1.12 1.85
CA HIS A 66 -10.21 -0.92 1.03
C HIS A 66 -9.96 -1.26 -0.45
N ARG A 67 -8.78 -0.97 -1.00
CA ARG A 67 -8.44 -1.35 -2.38
C ARG A 67 -8.23 -2.85 -2.52
N LEU A 68 -7.52 -3.48 -1.59
CA LEU A 68 -7.31 -4.94 -1.59
C LEU A 68 -8.61 -5.73 -1.53
N ALA A 69 -9.62 -5.23 -0.80
CA ALA A 69 -10.95 -5.85 -0.74
C ALA A 69 -11.76 -5.69 -2.04
N ASN A 70 -11.35 -4.79 -2.94
CA ASN A 70 -12.10 -4.39 -4.15
C ASN A 70 -11.22 -4.46 -5.42
N ILE A 71 -10.16 -5.27 -5.41
CA ILE A 71 -9.32 -5.57 -6.57
C ILE A 71 -9.83 -6.81 -7.28
#